data_AF-A0A940KA88-F1
#
_entry.id   AF-A0A940KA88-F1
#
_cell.length_a   1.000
_cell.length_b   1.000
_cell.length_c   1.000
_cell.angle_alpha   90.00
_cell.angle_beta   90.00
_cell.angle_gamma   90.00
#
_symmetry.space_group_name_H-M   'P 1'
#
loop_
_entity.id
_entity.type
_entity.pdbx_description
1 polymer ?
#
loop_
_entity_poly.entity_id
_entity_poly.type
_entity_poly.pdbx_seq_one_letter_code
_entity_poly.pdbx_strand_id
1 'polypeptide(L)' 'MDENLELEGTLLRGPAGELILCTDDGAERMLDTIVLTADIGCRMRVTGWIGDSGVFVVRAIERARGI' A
#
# COMPACT_ATOMS: atom_id res chain seq x y z
N MET A 1 -8.80 -18.74 1.99
CA MET A 1 -8.97 -17.59 1.07
C MET A 1 -7.63 -16.88 1.19
N ASP A 2 -6.71 -17.15 0.27
CA ASP A 2 -5.27 -16.88 0.48
C ASP A 2 -4.61 -16.35 -0.80
N GLU A 3 -5.33 -15.57 -1.59
CA GLU A 3 -4.70 -14.90 -2.72
C GLU A 3 -3.96 -13.67 -2.19
N ASN A 4 -2.63 -13.80 -2.08
CA ASN A 4 -1.77 -12.65 -1.91
C ASN A 4 -1.91 -11.76 -3.15
N LEU A 5 -2.37 -10.54 -2.93
CA LEU A 5 -2.49 -9.51 -3.95
C LEU A 5 -1.21 -8.67 -3.93
N GLU A 6 -0.68 -8.40 -5.12
CA GLU A 6 0.40 -7.46 -5.32
C GLU A 6 -0.17 -6.18 -5.92
N LEU A 7 0.12 -5.05 -5.29
CA LEU A 7 -0.33 -3.73 -5.71
C LEU A 7 0.88 -2.83 -5.90
N GLU A 8 0.87 -2.03 -6.95
CA GLU A 8 1.90 -1.01 -7.20
C GLU A 8 1.23 0.37 -7.29
N GLY A 9 1.83 1.35 -6.63
CA GLY A 9 1.26 2.68 -6.58
C GLY A 9 2.13 3.69 -5.86
N THR A 10 1.57 4.88 -5.65
CA THR A 10 2.20 5.96 -4.90
C THR A 10 1.70 5.95 -3.47
N LEU A 11 2.61 5.97 -2.51
CA LEU A 11 2.25 6.09 -1.11
C LEU A 11 1.88 7.54 -0.77
N LEU A 12 0.67 7.73 -0.27
CA LEU A 12 0.12 9.01 0.15
C LEU A 12 -0.22 8.97 1.64
N ARG A 13 -0.32 10.17 2.24
CA ARG A 13 -0.88 10.35 3.58
C ARG A 13 -2.33 10.79 3.46
N GLY A 14 -3.23 10.02 4.04
CA GLY A 14 -4.65 10.35 4.12
C GLY A 14 -4.93 11.49 5.10
N PRO A 15 -6.15 12.05 5.06
CA PRO A 15 -6.54 13.23 5.84
C PRO A 15 -6.54 13.00 7.35
N ALA A 16 -6.73 11.76 7.83
CA ALA A 16 -6.67 11.40 9.25
C ALA A 16 -5.27 10.88 9.67
N GLY A 17 -4.28 10.93 8.76
CA GLY A 17 -2.90 10.49 9.00
C GLY A 17 -2.64 9.03 8.64
N GLU A 18 -3.64 8.32 8.11
CA GLU A 18 -3.52 6.97 7.57
C GLU A 18 -2.62 6.91 6.33
N LEU A 19 -2.13 5.72 6.02
CA LEU A 19 -1.31 5.48 4.83
C LEU A 19 -2.19 4.91 3.73
N ILE A 20 -2.17 5.56 2.56
CA ILE A 20 -2.99 5.20 1.41
C ILE A 20 -2.06 4.88 0.25
N LEU A 21 -2.24 3.73 -0.37
CA LEU A 21 -1.66 3.45 -1.68
C LEU A 21 -2.66 3.89 -2.75
N CYS A 22 -2.25 4.85 -3.58
CA CYS A 22 -2.97 5.21 -4.80
C CYS A 22 -2.35 4.43 -5.95
N THR A 23 -3.07 3.43 -6.46
CA THR A 23 -2.64 2.55 -7.54
C THR A 23 -2.87 3.21 -8.90
N ASP A 24 -2.17 2.75 -9.94
CA ASP A 24 -2.22 3.37 -11.28
C ASP A 24 -3.60 3.28 -11.94
N ASP A 25 -4.43 2.33 -11.52
CA ASP A 25 -5.83 2.20 -11.95
C ASP A 25 -6.77 3.22 -11.27
N GLY A 26 -6.22 4.10 -10.41
CA GLY A 26 -6.95 5.12 -9.68
C GLY A 26 -7.65 4.59 -8.43
N ALA A 27 -7.45 3.32 -8.05
CA ALA A 27 -7.97 2.81 -6.80
C ALA A 27 -7.13 3.31 -5.60
N GLU A 28 -7.83 3.63 -4.52
CA GLU A 28 -7.21 3.95 -3.25
C GLU A 28 -7.35 2.76 -2.30
N ARG A 29 -6.25 2.39 -1.65
CA ARG A 29 -6.19 1.29 -0.69
C ARG A 29 -5.56 1.78 0.59
N MET A 30 -6.35 1.80 1.67
CA MET A 30 -5.82 2.05 3.00
C MET A 30 -4.96 0.86 3.42
N LEU A 31 -3.74 1.16 3.86
CA LEU A 31 -2.77 0.17 4.30
C LEU A 31 -2.82 0.05 5.82
N ASP A 32 -3.02 -1.16 6.32
CA ASP A 32 -2.88 -1.47 7.74
C ASP A 32 -1.53 -2.17 8.00
N THR A 33 -0.96 -1.92 9.17
CA THR A 33 0.35 -2.39 9.68
C THR A 33 1.59 -1.52 9.41
N ILE A 34 2.29 -1.37 10.54
CA ILE A 34 3.46 -0.57 10.89
C ILE A 34 4.74 -1.28 10.44
N VAL A 35 5.35 -0.88 9.33
CA VAL A 35 6.79 -0.56 9.16
C VAL A 35 6.92 0.09 7.77
N LEU A 36 6.39 1.30 7.61
CA LEU A 36 6.67 2.11 6.42
C LEU A 36 7.77 3.10 6.79
N THR A 37 9.05 2.68 6.68
CA THR A 37 10.18 3.62 6.53
C THR A 37 10.22 4.21 5.11
N ALA A 38 9.06 4.31 4.46
CA ALA A 38 8.95 4.79 3.11
C ALA A 38 8.57 6.25 3.12
N ASP A 39 9.20 7.01 2.23
CA ASP A 39 8.90 8.41 2.06
C ASP A 39 7.55 8.57 1.36
N ILE A 40 6.70 9.45 1.89
CA ILE A 40 5.45 9.84 1.22
C ILE A 40 5.79 10.42 -0.16
N GLY A 41 4.99 10.08 -1.17
CA GLY A 41 5.21 10.45 -2.56
C GLY A 41 6.14 9.51 -3.32
N CYS A 42 6.70 8.48 -2.67
CA CYS A 42 7.44 7.45 -3.38
C CYS A 42 6.52 6.39 -3.98
N ARG A 43 6.97 5.87 -5.13
CA ARG A 43 6.38 4.70 -5.76
C ARG A 43 6.86 3.43 -5.07
N MET A 44 5.94 2.52 -4.81
CA MET A 44 6.23 1.26 -4.13
C MET A 44 5.31 0.15 -4.59
N ARG A 45 5.79 -1.06 -4.37
CA ARG A 45 5.05 -2.29 -4.55
C ARG A 45 4.80 -2.91 -3.19
N VAL A 46 3.56 -3.30 -2.93
CA VAL A 46 3.15 -3.96 -1.70
C VAL A 46 2.52 -5.30 -2.03
N THR A 47 2.79 -6.30 -1.19
CA THR A 47 2.10 -7.59 -1.26
C THR A 47 1.30 -7.76 0.02
N GLY A 48 0.04 -8.16 -0.09
CA GLY A 48 -0.88 -8.24 1.03
C GLY A 48 -2.18 -8.93 0.68
N TRP A 49 -3.20 -8.73 1.51
CA TRP A 49 -4.54 -9.25 1.27
C TRP A 49 -5.60 -8.24 1.73
N ILE A 50 -6.82 -8.36 1.19
CA ILE A 50 -7.96 -7.56 1.65
C ILE A 50 -8.57 -8.28 2.86
N GLY A 51 -8.53 -7.64 4.03
CA GLY A 51 -9.18 -8.15 5.23
C GLY A 51 -10.70 -7.99 5.18
N ASP A 52 -11.41 -8.61 6.13
CA ASP A 52 -12.88 -8.61 6.18
C ASP A 52 -13.50 -7.20 6.31
N SER A 53 -12.72 -6.22 6.78
CA SER A 53 -13.09 -4.81 6.88
C SER A 53 -12.94 -4.03 5.56
N GLY A 54 -12.44 -4.67 4.49
CA GLY A 54 -12.09 -4.01 3.23
C GLY A 54 -10.74 -3.29 3.24
N VAL A 55 -10.00 -3.37 4.35
CA VAL A 55 -8.67 -2.76 4.50
C VAL A 55 -7.60 -3.69 3.93
N PHE A 56 -6.59 -3.11 3.26
CA PHE A 56 -5.49 -3.89 2.71
C PHE A 56 -4.41 -4.11 3.76
N VAL A 57 -4.25 -5.36 4.19
CA VAL A 57 -3.24 -5.75 5.18
C VAL A 57 -1.95 -6.06 4.44
N VAL A 58 -0.90 -5.29 4.73
CA VAL A 58 0.38 -5.39 4.03
C VAL A 58 1.28 -6.41 4.69
N ARG A 59 1.81 -7.34 3.90
CA ARG A 59 2.79 -8.36 4.33
C ARG A 59 4.23 -7.96 4.01
N ALA A 60 4.45 -7.36 2.84
CA ALA A 60 5.77 -7.00 2.34
C ALA A 60 5.71 -5.72 1.51
N ILE A 61 6.81 -4.97 1.52
CA ILE A 61 6.95 -3.69 0.84
C ILE A 61 8.29 -3.67 0.12
N GLU A 62 8.25 -3.43 -1.18
CA GLU A 62 9.41 -3.22 -2.01
C GLU A 62 9.36 -1.81 -2.58
N ARG A 63 10.37 -0.99 -2.26
CA ARG A 63 10.54 0.31 -2.91
C ARG A 63 10.92 0.02 -4.36
N ALA A 64 10.17 0.57 -5.31
CA ALA A 64 10.58 0.55 -6.71
C ALA A 64 11.91 1.33 -6.77
N ARG A 65 13.02 0.65 -7.09
CA ARG A 65 14.31 1.32 -7.28
C ARG A 65 14.16 2.25 -8.49
N GLY A 66 14.13 3.55 -8.23
CA GLY A 66 14.25 4.57 -9.28
C GLY A 66 15.59 4.38 -9.99
N ILE A 67 15.55 4.42 -11.31
CA ILE A 67 16.70 4.47 -12.22
C ILE A 67 17.52 5.74 -11.99
#